data_AF-A0A4Q2ZDU6-F1
#
_entry.id   AF-A0A4Q2ZDU6-F1
#
_cell.length_a   1.000
_cell.length_b   1.000
_cell.length_c   1.000
_cell.angle_alpha   90.00
_cell.angle_beta   90.00
_cell.angle_gamma   90.00
#
_symmetry.space_group_name_H-M   'P 1'
#
loop_
_entity.id
_entity.type
_entity.pdbx_description
1 polymer ?
#
loop_
_entity_poly.entity_id
_entity_poly.type
_entity_poly.pdbx_seq_one_letter_code
_entity_poly.pdbx_strand_id
1 'polypeptide(L)'
;MEGQFGARSFENAAPVSSEPAAPARAALTQIGAVLEIAGSSSKIMLDPDVIATLATSSDAVTANGGQVGAQVKMRVGSTWLIANIRSLKLEGEHIAAQIDFLGEGDEEKLTGKLYKFRRGVTRYPVPGCAVFPVSNADLKQMYAAEDRAHIEIGNVYPTKDIRAALYIDAMLGKHFALLGSTGTGKSTSAALILHRICELAPQGHIVMIDPHGEYSAAFKGTGALFDVDNLAMPYWLMNFEEHCEVFLTTEGSARQVDADILAKCLLLAKQKNRLAAEIGKLTVDAPIPYLLSDLTQILQLEMGKMDKATDTAPYLRLRSKIDEIKADPRYTFMFSGMLVADTMQQFIARVFRMPGDGKPISIIDVSGVPSEITSVVVAVLSRMVFDFAIWSRGEAKRPVLLVCEEAHRYVPNERNADGSSVGRILSRIAKEGRKYGVSLGLITQRPSDLAEGVLSQCGTILSMRLNNERDQAFVKAAMPEGARGFLDSIPALRNRECIAVGEGVSTPIRLLFDNLEENKRPASEDPLFSELWKESGGEDQILDRTIKRWRAQGK
;
A
#
# COMPACT_ATOMS: atom_id res chain seq x y z
N MET A 1 78.08 -32.50 -34.15
CA MET A 1 78.95 -31.39 -33.72
C MET A 1 78.01 -30.24 -33.41
N GLU A 2 77.55 -30.10 -32.17
CA GLU A 2 78.27 -29.47 -31.04
C GLU A 2 78.44 -27.95 -31.19
N GLY A 3 78.14 -27.22 -30.12
CA GLY A 3 78.58 -25.84 -29.88
C GLY A 3 77.42 -24.88 -29.61
N GLN A 4 76.92 -24.77 -28.37
CA GLN A 4 77.34 -23.74 -27.39
C GLN A 4 77.24 -22.31 -27.93
N PHE A 5 76.24 -21.55 -27.45
CA PHE A 5 76.34 -20.10 -27.34
C PHE A 5 76.35 -19.72 -25.87
N GLY A 6 77.41 -18.99 -25.52
CA GLY A 6 77.86 -18.74 -24.17
C GLY A 6 77.10 -17.62 -23.47
N ALA A 7 77.15 -17.71 -22.15
CA ALA A 7 76.82 -16.64 -21.24
C ALA A 7 77.77 -15.44 -21.43
N ARG A 8 77.21 -14.24 -21.59
CA ARG A 8 77.64 -12.94 -21.01
C ARG A 8 77.00 -11.78 -21.76
N SER A 9 75.83 -11.33 -21.28
CA SER A 9 75.31 -9.98 -21.55
C SER A 9 74.16 -9.63 -20.60
N PHE A 10 74.38 -9.71 -19.28
CA PHE A 10 73.50 -9.11 -18.26
C PHE A 10 74.32 -8.75 -17.01
N GLU A 11 75.35 -7.94 -17.19
CA GLU A 11 75.91 -7.16 -16.09
C GLU A 11 75.40 -5.71 -16.30
N ASN A 12 74.63 -5.19 -15.34
CA ASN A 12 74.01 -3.84 -15.30
C ASN A 12 72.52 -3.71 -15.66
N ALA A 13 71.65 -4.60 -15.19
CA ALA A 13 70.24 -4.26 -14.98
C ALA A 13 70.00 -4.01 -13.48
N ALA A 14 69.85 -2.75 -13.10
CA ALA A 14 69.41 -2.37 -11.75
C ALA A 14 68.01 -2.95 -11.48
N PRO A 15 67.70 -3.43 -10.25
CA PRO A 15 66.36 -3.90 -9.93
C PRO A 15 65.39 -2.73 -10.05
N VAL A 16 64.43 -2.88 -10.97
CA VAL A 16 63.30 -1.95 -11.10
C VAL A 16 62.57 -1.93 -9.76
N SER A 17 62.49 -0.73 -9.20
CA SER A 17 61.80 -0.40 -7.96
C SER A 17 60.41 -1.03 -7.92
N SER A 18 60.14 -1.67 -6.78
CA SER A 18 58.85 -2.20 -6.33
C SER A 18 57.64 -1.50 -6.94
N GLU A 19 56.80 -2.27 -7.62
CA GLU A 19 55.41 -1.91 -7.86
C GLU A 19 54.76 -1.43 -6.55
N PRO A 20 53.93 -0.37 -6.57
CA PRO A 20 53.23 0.04 -5.38
C PRO A 20 52.36 -1.13 -4.90
N ALA A 21 52.62 -1.59 -3.68
CA ALA A 21 51.88 -2.65 -3.03
C ALA A 21 50.38 -2.38 -3.17
N ALA A 22 49.64 -3.39 -3.66
CA ALA A 22 48.19 -3.38 -3.62
C ALA A 22 47.74 -2.98 -2.19
N PRO A 23 46.71 -2.12 -2.05
CA PRO A 23 46.29 -1.65 -0.74
C PRO A 23 46.03 -2.85 0.17
N ALA A 24 46.68 -2.86 1.34
CA ALA A 24 46.55 -3.93 2.31
C ALA A 24 45.07 -4.21 2.59
N ARG A 25 44.62 -5.46 2.36
CA ARG A 25 43.28 -5.92 2.73
C ARG A 25 43.05 -5.57 4.20
N ALA A 26 42.07 -4.73 4.50
CA ALA A 26 41.64 -4.50 5.88
C ALA A 26 41.30 -5.87 6.50
N ALA A 27 41.97 -6.20 7.61
CA ALA A 27 41.73 -7.46 8.30
C ALA A 27 40.28 -7.49 8.79
N LEU A 28 39.46 -8.39 8.24
CA LEU A 28 38.08 -8.56 8.67
C LEU A 28 38.08 -9.18 10.07
N THR A 29 37.41 -8.54 11.01
CA THR A 29 37.23 -9.08 12.36
C THR A 29 36.25 -10.25 12.32
N GLN A 30 36.74 -11.46 12.54
CA GLN A 30 35.88 -12.62 12.72
C GLN A 30 35.15 -12.50 14.05
N ILE A 31 33.83 -12.68 14.04
CA ILE A 31 32.96 -12.55 15.21
C ILE A 31 32.42 -13.89 15.70
N GLY A 32 32.63 -14.94 14.91
CA GLY A 32 32.06 -16.25 15.18
C GLY A 32 32.30 -17.27 14.07
N ALA A 33 31.59 -18.39 14.17
CA ALA A 33 31.60 -19.46 13.18
C ALA A 33 30.22 -20.11 13.02
N VAL A 34 29.95 -20.68 11.85
CA VAL A 34 28.76 -21.47 11.59
C VAL A 34 28.79 -22.74 12.43
N LEU A 35 27.73 -23.00 13.19
CA LEU A 35 27.59 -24.21 14.00
C LEU A 35 26.78 -25.28 13.27
N GLU A 36 25.65 -24.87 12.68
CA GLU A 36 24.69 -25.79 12.07
C GLU A 36 24.02 -25.12 10.87
N ILE A 37 23.77 -25.89 9.82
CA ILE A 37 23.01 -25.46 8.64
C ILE A 37 21.89 -26.45 8.40
N ALA A 38 20.65 -25.96 8.46
CA ALA A 38 19.46 -26.68 8.02
C ALA A 38 18.68 -25.86 6.98
N GLY A 39 17.77 -26.53 6.26
CA GLY A 39 17.03 -25.91 5.16
C GLY A 39 16.10 -24.75 5.57
N SER A 40 15.57 -24.78 6.80
CA SER A 40 14.62 -23.77 7.30
C SER A 40 15.17 -22.85 8.38
N SER A 41 16.33 -23.19 8.98
CA SER A 41 17.01 -22.34 9.96
C SER A 41 18.48 -22.73 10.06
N SER A 42 19.35 -21.76 10.30
CA SER A 42 20.78 -21.98 10.47
C SER A 42 21.24 -21.38 11.78
N LYS A 43 22.31 -21.93 12.38
CA LYS A 43 22.82 -21.52 13.69
C LYS A 43 24.29 -21.15 13.57
N ILE A 44 24.65 -20.01 14.14
CA ILE A 44 26.04 -19.56 14.28
C ILE A 44 26.37 -19.42 15.76
N MET A 45 27.65 -19.51 16.08
CA MET A 45 28.20 -19.23 17.40
C MET A 45 29.00 -17.94 17.33
N LEU A 46 28.73 -17.00 18.23
CA LEU A 46 29.37 -15.70 18.33
C LEU A 46 30.20 -15.61 19.61
N ASP A 47 31.31 -14.88 19.55
CA ASP A 47 32.19 -14.58 20.67
C ASP A 47 31.69 -13.32 21.41
N PRO A 48 31.29 -13.40 22.69
CA PRO A 48 30.77 -12.26 23.44
C PRO A 48 31.75 -11.09 23.57
N ASP A 49 33.04 -11.37 23.72
CA ASP A 49 34.06 -10.34 23.92
C ASP A 49 34.32 -9.57 22.63
N VAL A 50 34.30 -10.28 21.50
CA VAL A 50 34.39 -9.64 20.17
C VAL A 50 33.14 -8.79 19.91
N ILE A 51 31.94 -9.31 20.20
CA ILE A 51 30.69 -8.53 20.05
C ILE A 51 30.70 -7.28 20.93
N ALA A 52 31.17 -7.36 22.17
CA ALA A 52 31.31 -6.20 23.06
C ALA A 52 32.28 -5.16 22.48
N THR A 53 33.36 -5.61 21.85
CA THR A 53 34.31 -4.72 21.15
C THR A 53 33.65 -4.03 19.96
N LEU A 54 32.85 -4.75 19.17
CA LEU A 54 32.13 -4.15 18.02
C LEU A 54 31.24 -2.99 18.45
N ALA A 55 30.58 -3.07 19.61
CA ALA A 55 29.67 -2.03 20.11
C ALA A 55 30.32 -0.64 20.26
N THR A 56 31.66 -0.58 20.30
CA THR A 56 32.43 0.67 20.35
C THR A 56 32.84 1.21 18.97
N SER A 57 32.50 0.50 17.90
CA SER A 57 32.79 0.89 16.51
C SER A 57 32.13 2.22 16.15
N SER A 58 32.85 3.05 15.38
CA SER A 58 32.29 4.27 14.79
C SER A 58 31.30 3.98 13.64
N ASP A 59 31.38 2.79 13.04
CA ASP A 59 30.40 2.30 12.06
C ASP A 59 29.18 1.73 12.80
N ALA A 60 28.05 2.43 12.70
CA ALA A 60 26.80 2.06 13.34
C ALA A 60 26.27 0.67 12.93
N VAL A 61 26.57 0.20 11.71
CA VAL A 61 26.17 -1.14 11.26
C VAL A 61 26.97 -2.19 12.02
N THR A 62 28.29 -2.03 12.04
CA THR A 62 29.20 -2.94 12.75
C THR A 62 28.96 -2.90 14.25
N ALA A 63 28.67 -1.73 14.83
CA ALA A 63 28.34 -1.58 16.24
C ALA A 63 27.10 -2.37 16.68
N ASN A 64 26.19 -2.62 15.74
CA ASN A 64 25.01 -3.45 15.98
C ASN A 64 25.22 -4.93 15.61
N GLY A 65 26.40 -5.34 15.15
CA GLY A 65 26.74 -6.64 14.54
C GLY A 65 26.59 -7.90 15.40
N GLY A 66 25.92 -7.82 16.55
CA GLY A 66 25.61 -8.94 17.45
C GLY A 66 24.25 -8.81 18.12
N GLN A 67 23.32 -8.06 17.53
CA GLN A 67 21.95 -7.87 18.04
C GLN A 67 20.93 -8.58 17.15
N VAL A 68 19.72 -8.81 17.67
CA VAL A 68 18.58 -9.29 16.86
C VAL A 68 18.25 -8.27 15.77
N GLY A 69 18.10 -8.74 14.53
CA GLY A 69 17.90 -7.92 13.34
C GLY A 69 19.19 -7.43 12.67
N ALA A 70 20.36 -7.68 13.28
CA ALA A 70 21.64 -7.35 12.68
C ALA A 70 22.01 -8.33 11.58
N GLN A 71 22.75 -7.82 10.59
CA GLN A 71 23.21 -8.63 9.46
C GLN A 71 24.65 -9.09 9.65
N VAL A 72 24.91 -10.33 9.27
CA VAL A 72 26.23 -10.96 9.28
C VAL A 72 26.56 -11.47 7.89
N LYS A 73 27.86 -11.57 7.59
CA LYS A 73 28.35 -12.09 6.31
C LYS A 73 29.28 -13.28 6.48
N MET A 74 29.19 -14.21 5.54
CA MET A 74 29.97 -15.45 5.50
C MET A 74 30.57 -15.63 4.11
N ARG A 75 31.82 -16.08 4.03
CA ARG A 75 32.49 -16.28 2.74
C ARG A 75 32.30 -17.72 2.27
N VAL A 76 31.74 -17.90 1.08
CA VAL A 76 31.58 -19.21 0.43
C VAL A 76 32.18 -19.15 -0.97
N GLY A 77 33.40 -19.68 -1.11
CA GLY A 77 34.15 -19.57 -2.36
C GLY A 77 34.51 -18.10 -2.68
N SER A 78 33.98 -17.59 -3.79
CA SER A 78 34.17 -16.21 -4.28
C SER A 78 32.96 -15.30 -4.02
N THR A 79 32.00 -15.75 -3.20
CA THR A 79 30.81 -14.98 -2.84
C THR A 79 30.72 -14.76 -1.33
N TRP A 80 30.06 -13.66 -0.98
CA TRP A 80 29.64 -13.31 0.37
C TRP A 80 28.16 -13.65 0.51
N LEU A 81 27.83 -14.54 1.44
CA LEU A 81 26.45 -14.76 1.88
C LEU A 81 26.10 -13.76 2.96
N ILE A 82 24.91 -13.17 2.89
CA ILE A 82 24.37 -12.31 3.93
C ILE A 82 23.22 -13.02 4.64
N ALA A 83 23.23 -12.97 5.97
CA ALA A 83 22.16 -13.50 6.79
C ALA A 83 21.76 -12.50 7.89
N ASN A 84 20.50 -12.58 8.32
CA ASN A 84 19.95 -11.78 9.40
C ASN A 84 19.90 -12.61 10.69
N ILE A 85 20.29 -12.02 11.82
CA ILE A 85 20.17 -12.62 13.16
C ILE A 85 18.71 -12.55 13.63
N ARG A 86 18.09 -13.71 13.82
CA ARG A 86 16.70 -13.85 14.28
C ARG A 86 16.57 -13.91 15.80
N SER A 87 17.44 -14.66 16.46
CA SER A 87 17.41 -14.83 17.90
C SER A 87 18.81 -15.05 18.45
N LEU A 88 19.01 -14.70 19.72
CA LEU A 88 20.25 -14.87 20.45
C LEU A 88 19.98 -15.62 21.75
N LYS A 89 20.86 -16.55 22.09
CA LYS A 89 20.83 -17.31 23.33
C LYS A 89 22.25 -17.53 23.83
N LEU A 90 22.48 -17.28 25.12
CA LEU A 90 23.75 -17.65 25.76
C LEU A 90 23.82 -19.19 25.89
N GLU A 91 24.90 -19.79 25.40
CA GLU A 91 25.15 -21.23 25.43
C GLU A 91 26.59 -21.48 25.89
N GLY A 92 26.75 -21.74 27.18
CA GLY A 92 28.06 -21.76 27.83
C GLY A 92 28.69 -20.36 27.84
N GLU A 93 29.92 -20.25 27.37
CA GLU A 93 30.66 -18.98 27.26
C GLU A 93 30.45 -18.27 25.91
N HIS A 94 29.60 -18.80 25.03
CA HIS A 94 29.38 -18.26 23.69
C HIS A 94 27.92 -17.88 23.47
N ILE A 95 27.67 -17.04 22.46
CA ILE A 95 26.31 -16.66 22.06
C ILE A 95 25.91 -17.47 20.84
N ALA A 96 24.93 -18.35 21.02
CA ALA A 96 24.26 -19.05 19.93
C ALA A 96 23.24 -18.12 19.27
N ALA A 97 23.35 -17.95 17.95
CA ALA A 97 22.42 -17.13 17.18
C ALA A 97 21.74 -17.95 16.08
N GLN A 98 20.41 -17.83 15.97
CA GLN A 98 19.70 -18.35 14.80
C GLN A 98 19.71 -17.29 13.70
N ILE A 99 19.96 -17.71 12.47
CA ILE A 99 20.06 -16.83 11.30
C ILE A 99 19.16 -17.29 10.16
N ASP A 100 18.74 -16.33 9.35
CA ASP A 100 18.03 -16.53 8.08
C ASP A 100 18.83 -15.90 6.93
N PHE A 101 19.09 -16.68 5.88
CA PHE A 101 19.81 -16.17 4.72
C PHE A 101 18.95 -15.17 3.93
N LEU A 102 19.51 -13.99 3.67
CA LEU A 102 18.89 -12.94 2.86
C LEU A 102 19.22 -13.14 1.38
N GLY A 103 20.49 -13.43 1.11
CA GLY A 103 21.00 -13.61 -0.25
C GLY A 103 22.52 -13.65 -0.31
N GLU A 104 23.06 -13.43 -1.49
CA GLU A 104 24.50 -13.49 -1.76
C GLU A 104 24.97 -12.33 -2.64
N GLY A 105 26.23 -11.95 -2.52
CA GLY A 105 26.91 -11.01 -3.41
C GLY A 105 28.27 -11.53 -3.81
N ASP A 106 28.76 -11.10 -4.97
CA ASP A 106 30.09 -11.46 -5.43
C ASP A 106 31.15 -10.65 -4.65
N GLU A 107 32.35 -11.20 -4.48
CA GLU A 107 33.47 -10.45 -3.90
C GLU A 107 34.23 -9.71 -5.01
N GLU A 108 34.32 -8.39 -4.88
CA GLU A 108 35.15 -7.59 -5.78
C GLU A 108 36.63 -7.91 -5.55
N LYS A 109 37.33 -8.40 -6.59
CA LYS A 109 38.71 -8.90 -6.48
C LYS A 109 39.71 -7.88 -5.96
N LEU A 110 39.51 -6.58 -6.24
CA LEU A 110 40.43 -5.51 -5.87
C LEU A 110 40.21 -5.00 -4.44
N THR A 111 38.97 -4.97 -3.96
CA THR A 111 38.63 -4.36 -2.66
C THR A 111 38.23 -5.39 -1.60
N GLY A 112 37.91 -6.62 -2.01
CA GLY A 112 37.35 -7.66 -1.14
C GLY A 112 35.91 -7.38 -0.69
N LYS A 113 35.28 -6.31 -1.20
CA LYS A 113 33.93 -5.88 -0.79
C LYS A 113 32.85 -6.66 -1.51
N LEU A 114 31.68 -6.66 -0.90
CA LEU A 114 30.47 -7.21 -1.49
C LEU A 114 30.02 -6.35 -2.69
N TYR A 115 29.68 -7.00 -3.80
CA TYR A 115 29.20 -6.38 -5.03
C TYR A 115 28.09 -7.25 -5.67
N LYS A 116 27.17 -6.65 -6.43
CA LYS A 116 26.05 -7.35 -7.10
C LYS A 116 25.27 -8.27 -6.17
N PHE A 117 24.74 -7.69 -5.10
CA PHE A 117 23.87 -8.43 -4.18
C PHE A 117 22.63 -8.95 -4.93
N ARG A 118 22.28 -10.22 -4.68
CA ARG A 118 21.09 -10.87 -5.20
C ARG A 118 20.39 -11.64 -4.09
N ARG A 119 19.06 -11.66 -4.13
CA ARG A 119 18.24 -12.42 -3.19
C ARG A 119 18.39 -13.92 -3.42
N GLY A 120 18.38 -14.68 -2.33
CA GLY A 120 18.55 -16.13 -2.35
C GLY A 120 20.01 -16.55 -2.36
N VAL A 121 20.26 -17.80 -1.95
CA VAL A 121 21.60 -18.37 -1.84
C VAL A 121 21.73 -19.55 -2.79
N THR A 122 22.84 -19.61 -3.54
CA THR A 122 23.11 -20.72 -4.47
C THR A 122 23.92 -21.83 -3.81
N ARG A 123 24.70 -21.49 -2.79
CA ARG A 123 25.49 -22.42 -1.98
C ARG A 123 25.35 -22.07 -0.51
N TYR A 124 25.14 -23.08 0.31
CA TYR A 124 25.15 -22.93 1.76
C TYR A 124 26.58 -23.01 2.31
N PRO A 125 26.89 -22.31 3.41
CA PRO A 125 28.17 -22.48 4.08
C PRO A 125 28.22 -23.85 4.78
N VAL A 126 29.42 -24.29 5.16
CA VAL A 126 29.60 -25.50 5.97
C VAL A 126 29.82 -25.13 7.44
N PRO A 127 29.50 -26.01 8.40
CA PRO A 127 29.91 -25.84 9.79
C PRO A 127 31.41 -25.53 9.90
N GLY A 128 31.76 -24.59 10.78
CA GLY A 128 33.11 -24.04 10.94
C GLY A 128 33.42 -22.83 10.02
N CYS A 129 32.55 -22.48 9.07
CA CYS A 129 32.72 -21.28 8.25
C CYS A 129 32.77 -20.01 9.12
N ALA A 130 33.77 -19.17 8.91
CA ALA A 130 33.95 -17.92 9.65
C ALA A 130 32.82 -16.92 9.36
N VAL A 131 32.33 -16.28 10.43
CA VAL A 131 31.28 -15.26 10.38
C VAL A 131 31.90 -13.89 10.66
N PHE A 132 31.50 -12.88 9.89
CA PHE A 132 31.98 -11.51 9.97
C PHE A 132 30.80 -10.53 10.11
N PRO A 133 31.01 -9.36 10.73
CA PRO A 133 29.99 -8.33 10.78
C PRO A 133 29.82 -7.68 9.40
N VAL A 134 28.62 -7.20 9.11
CA VAL A 134 28.37 -6.33 7.96
C VAL A 134 28.78 -4.90 8.33
N SER A 135 29.40 -4.20 7.38
CA SER A 135 29.79 -2.79 7.51
C SER A 135 28.82 -1.86 6.78
N ASN A 136 28.89 -0.56 7.05
CA ASN A 136 28.16 0.46 6.31
C ASN A 136 28.49 0.42 4.80
N ALA A 137 29.75 0.13 4.46
CA ALA A 137 30.16 -0.02 3.07
C ALA A 137 29.48 -1.23 2.39
N ASP A 138 29.29 -2.34 3.10
CA ASP A 138 28.58 -3.52 2.58
C ASP A 138 27.08 -3.19 2.40
N LEU A 139 26.44 -2.57 3.40
CA LEU A 139 25.03 -2.16 3.29
C LEU A 139 24.81 -1.20 2.13
N LYS A 140 25.73 -0.26 1.91
CA LYS A 140 25.63 0.69 0.80
C LYS A 140 25.65 -0.02 -0.55
N GLN A 141 26.35 -1.15 -0.67
CA GLN A 141 26.34 -1.97 -1.89
C GLN A 141 25.06 -2.83 -1.99
N MET A 142 24.51 -3.29 -0.86
CA MET A 142 23.25 -4.07 -0.84
C MET A 142 22.02 -3.22 -1.16
N TYR A 143 22.01 -1.96 -0.70
CA TYR A 143 20.88 -1.03 -0.82
C TYR A 143 21.14 0.12 -1.78
N ALA A 144 22.25 0.10 -2.53
CA ALA A 144 22.43 1.01 -3.64
C ALA A 144 21.21 0.89 -4.55
N ALA A 145 20.53 2.00 -4.78
CA ALA A 145 19.45 2.02 -5.74
C ALA A 145 20.02 1.62 -7.10
N GLU A 146 19.45 0.57 -7.70
CA GLU A 146 19.75 0.21 -9.08
C GLU A 146 19.29 1.34 -10.02
N ASP A 147 19.67 1.30 -11.30
CA ASP A 147 19.22 2.24 -12.36
C ASP A 147 17.70 2.18 -12.65
N ARG A 148 16.90 1.57 -11.76
CA ARG A 148 15.44 1.46 -11.86
C ARG A 148 14.76 2.70 -11.29
N ALA A 149 13.58 3.02 -11.80
CA ALA A 149 12.75 4.09 -11.25
C ALA A 149 12.37 3.80 -9.79
N HIS A 150 12.73 4.71 -8.89
CA HIS A 150 12.52 4.57 -7.46
C HIS A 150 12.22 5.91 -6.79
N ILE A 151 11.66 5.84 -5.59
CA ILE A 151 11.55 6.97 -4.66
C ILE A 151 12.36 6.68 -3.41
N GLU A 152 12.92 7.71 -2.79
CA GLU A 152 13.54 7.59 -1.48
C GLU A 152 12.55 8.03 -0.40
N ILE A 153 12.37 7.18 0.61
CA ILE A 153 11.35 7.36 1.65
C ILE A 153 11.92 7.55 3.05
N GLY A 154 13.22 7.40 3.22
CA GLY A 154 13.82 7.35 4.54
C GLY A 154 15.26 6.85 4.52
N ASN A 155 15.76 6.49 5.70
CA ASN A 155 17.07 5.88 5.87
C ASN A 155 16.95 4.42 6.31
N VAL A 156 17.85 3.57 5.82
CA VAL A 156 17.95 2.18 6.25
C VAL A 156 18.49 2.14 7.68
N TYR A 157 17.79 1.48 8.59
CA TYR A 157 18.24 1.29 9.97
C TYR A 157 19.47 0.35 10.00
N PRO A 158 20.52 0.64 10.80
CA PRO A 158 20.67 1.73 11.78
C PRO A 158 21.37 2.99 11.23
N THR A 159 21.54 3.08 9.91
CA THR A 159 22.34 4.12 9.26
C THR A 159 21.61 5.46 9.16
N LYS A 160 22.36 6.52 8.88
CA LYS A 160 21.81 7.87 8.64
C LYS A 160 22.04 8.36 7.20
N ASP A 161 22.87 7.67 6.45
CA ASP A 161 23.39 8.05 5.15
C ASP A 161 22.98 7.09 4.02
N ILE A 162 22.46 5.90 4.33
CA ILE A 162 21.93 4.98 3.33
C ILE A 162 20.44 5.21 3.16
N ARG A 163 20.05 5.64 1.96
CA ARG A 163 18.67 5.91 1.60
C ARG A 163 17.90 4.62 1.34
N ALA A 164 16.71 4.53 1.91
CA ALA A 164 15.77 3.45 1.64
C ALA A 164 14.96 3.80 0.39
N ALA A 165 15.14 3.01 -0.67
CA ALA A 165 14.47 3.18 -1.94
C ALA A 165 13.26 2.23 -2.08
N LEU A 166 12.15 2.74 -2.62
CA LEU A 166 11.04 1.94 -3.12
C LEU A 166 11.01 1.98 -4.65
N TYR A 167 11.11 0.82 -5.28
CA TYR A 167 11.03 0.66 -6.72
C TYR A 167 9.57 0.78 -7.19
N ILE A 168 9.23 1.92 -7.81
CA ILE A 168 7.84 2.32 -8.07
C ILE A 168 7.14 1.36 -9.03
N ASP A 169 7.78 1.00 -10.14
CA ASP A 169 7.16 0.11 -11.13
C ASP A 169 6.89 -1.29 -10.56
N ALA A 170 7.79 -1.79 -9.72
CA ALA A 170 7.63 -3.10 -9.07
C ALA A 170 6.55 -3.07 -7.98
N MET A 171 6.56 -2.01 -7.16
CA MET A 171 5.59 -1.79 -6.09
C MET A 171 4.17 -1.60 -6.66
N LEU A 172 3.99 -0.65 -7.57
CA LEU A 172 2.68 -0.36 -8.16
C LEU A 172 2.25 -1.48 -9.11
N GLY A 173 3.19 -2.12 -9.80
CA GLY A 173 2.89 -3.23 -10.71
C GLY A 173 2.35 -4.48 -10.01
N LYS A 174 2.41 -4.59 -8.68
CA LYS A 174 1.92 -5.76 -7.93
C LYS A 174 1.14 -5.39 -6.66
N HIS A 175 0.55 -4.21 -6.61
CA HIS A 175 -0.17 -3.72 -5.43
C HIS A 175 0.76 -3.56 -4.21
N PHE A 176 0.34 -2.76 -3.24
CA PHE A 176 1.06 -2.63 -1.99
C PHE A 176 0.12 -2.49 -0.80
N ALA A 177 0.62 -2.87 0.38
CA ALA A 177 -0.06 -2.64 1.64
C ALA A 177 0.84 -1.85 2.60
N LEU A 178 0.27 -0.86 3.28
CA LEU A 178 0.89 -0.13 4.39
C LEU A 178 0.09 -0.39 5.67
N LEU A 179 0.73 -1.05 6.62
CA LEU A 179 0.12 -1.61 7.81
C LEU A 179 0.76 -1.00 9.06
N GLY A 180 -0.02 -0.65 10.07
CA GLY A 180 0.53 -0.12 11.31
C GLY A 180 -0.54 0.26 12.33
N SER A 181 -0.28 0.02 13.62
CA SER A 181 -1.20 0.43 14.68
C SER A 181 -1.34 1.95 14.77
N THR A 182 -2.41 2.43 15.41
CA THR A 182 -2.65 3.85 15.68
C THR A 182 -1.43 4.50 16.37
N GLY A 183 -1.11 5.74 15.98
CA GLY A 183 0.01 6.51 16.55
C GLY A 183 1.41 6.08 16.08
N THR A 184 1.54 5.13 15.16
CA THR A 184 2.86 4.72 14.61
C THR A 184 3.40 5.64 13.53
N GLY A 185 2.54 6.51 12.98
CA GLY A 185 2.86 7.39 11.85
C GLY A 185 2.36 6.88 10.49
N LYS A 186 1.39 5.94 10.46
CA LYS A 186 0.79 5.37 9.23
C LYS A 186 0.36 6.45 8.24
N SER A 187 -0.51 7.38 8.64
CA SER A 187 -1.05 8.38 7.72
C SER A 187 0.03 9.32 7.19
N THR A 188 0.96 9.76 8.03
CA THR A 188 2.11 10.58 7.62
C THR A 188 3.03 9.82 6.65
N SER A 189 3.25 8.52 6.87
CA SER A 189 4.11 7.70 6.02
C SER A 189 3.44 7.40 4.67
N ALA A 190 2.12 7.21 4.66
CA ALA A 190 1.32 7.12 3.43
C ALA A 190 1.42 8.40 2.61
N ALA A 191 1.19 9.56 3.25
CA ALA A 191 1.33 10.85 2.60
C ALA A 191 2.74 11.06 2.04
N LEU A 192 3.78 10.65 2.77
CA LEU A 192 5.17 10.76 2.32
C LEU A 192 5.39 9.97 1.04
N ILE A 193 5.00 8.69 1.03
CA ILE A 193 5.11 7.82 -0.15
C ILE A 193 4.36 8.43 -1.33
N LEU A 194 3.12 8.86 -1.12
CA LEU A 194 2.29 9.45 -2.17
C LEU A 194 2.88 10.78 -2.70
N HIS A 195 3.39 11.66 -1.85
CA HIS A 195 4.09 12.87 -2.28
C HIS A 195 5.30 12.55 -3.14
N ARG A 196 6.14 11.59 -2.73
CA ARG A 196 7.29 11.17 -3.53
C ARG A 196 6.89 10.60 -4.88
N ILE A 197 5.81 9.82 -4.94
CA ILE A 197 5.25 9.33 -6.20
C ILE A 197 4.77 10.50 -7.07
N CYS A 198 4.09 11.49 -6.49
CA CYS A 198 3.61 12.67 -7.21
C CYS A 198 4.76 13.51 -7.77
N GLU A 199 5.85 13.66 -7.00
CA GLU A 199 7.08 14.37 -7.40
C GLU A 199 7.77 13.66 -8.57
N LEU A 200 7.87 12.33 -8.53
CA LEU A 200 8.44 11.52 -9.60
C LEU A 200 7.57 11.52 -10.87
N ALA A 201 6.24 11.46 -10.69
CA ALA A 201 5.26 11.29 -11.76
C ALA A 201 4.16 12.39 -11.70
N PRO A 202 4.46 13.63 -12.13
CA PRO A 202 3.51 14.76 -12.06
C PRO A 202 2.28 14.62 -12.98
N GLN A 203 2.32 13.66 -13.92
CA GLN A 203 1.21 13.29 -14.81
C GLN A 203 0.59 11.93 -14.41
N GLY A 204 0.86 11.45 -13.20
CA GLY A 204 0.28 10.23 -12.66
C GLY A 204 -1.23 10.31 -12.50
N HIS A 205 -1.85 9.14 -12.31
CA HIS A 205 -3.28 8.97 -12.14
C HIS A 205 -3.54 8.23 -10.83
N ILE A 206 -3.73 8.97 -9.74
CA ILE A 206 -3.93 8.42 -8.40
C ILE A 206 -5.31 8.83 -7.90
N VAL A 207 -6.09 7.85 -7.43
CA VAL A 207 -7.37 8.05 -6.77
C VAL A 207 -7.24 7.52 -5.35
N MET A 208 -7.43 8.38 -4.36
CA MET A 208 -7.37 8.01 -2.95
C MET A 208 -8.74 8.17 -2.31
N ILE A 209 -9.21 7.12 -1.63
CA ILE A 209 -10.41 7.14 -0.80
C ILE A 209 -9.99 7.48 0.64
N ASP A 210 -10.53 8.57 1.18
CA ASP A 210 -10.23 9.10 2.51
C ASP A 210 -11.51 9.15 3.36
N PRO A 211 -11.79 8.12 4.20
CA PRO A 211 -12.96 8.09 5.07
C PRO A 211 -12.89 9.04 6.26
N HIS A 212 -11.72 9.62 6.55
CA HIS A 212 -11.52 10.47 7.72
C HIS A 212 -11.29 11.95 7.36
N GLY A 213 -11.06 12.26 6.08
CA GLY A 213 -10.80 13.62 5.60
C GLY A 213 -9.43 14.16 6.01
N GLU A 214 -8.51 13.28 6.43
CA GLU A 214 -7.19 13.69 6.95
C GLU A 214 -6.24 14.16 5.83
N TYR A 215 -6.36 13.59 4.63
CA TYR A 215 -5.39 13.77 3.54
C TYR A 215 -5.67 15.00 2.68
N SER A 216 -6.89 15.54 2.76
CA SER A 216 -7.25 16.78 2.08
C SER A 216 -6.29 17.94 2.43
N ALA A 217 -5.82 18.00 3.68
CA ALA A 217 -4.84 18.99 4.13
C ALA A 217 -3.45 18.79 3.47
N ALA A 218 -2.98 17.54 3.39
CA ALA A 218 -1.65 17.19 2.87
C ALA A 218 -1.50 17.51 1.37
N PHE A 219 -2.56 17.37 0.59
CA PHE A 219 -2.50 17.45 -0.88
C PHE A 219 -3.09 18.72 -1.49
N LYS A 220 -3.36 19.77 -0.71
CA LYS A 220 -3.94 21.04 -1.21
C LYS A 220 -3.21 21.64 -2.42
N GLY A 221 -1.87 21.54 -2.46
CA GLY A 221 -1.05 22.10 -3.54
C GLY A 221 -0.81 21.17 -4.73
N THR A 222 -0.84 19.85 -4.50
CA THR A 222 -0.39 18.83 -5.45
C THR A 222 -1.49 17.90 -5.94
N GLY A 223 -2.70 18.01 -5.39
CA GLY A 223 -3.85 17.18 -5.73
C GLY A 223 -5.12 17.96 -6.03
N ALA A 224 -6.14 17.23 -6.45
CA ALA A 224 -7.53 17.67 -6.49
C ALA A 224 -8.28 17.08 -5.30
N LEU A 225 -9.12 17.89 -4.65
CA LEU A 225 -9.86 17.50 -3.46
C LEU A 225 -11.35 17.40 -3.82
N PHE A 226 -11.94 16.25 -3.51
CA PHE A 226 -13.35 16.00 -3.75
C PHE A 226 -14.06 15.60 -2.47
N ASP A 227 -15.16 16.27 -2.16
CA ASP A 227 -16.02 16.04 -1.00
C ASP A 227 -17.49 15.95 -1.45
N VAL A 228 -18.42 15.87 -0.50
CA VAL A 228 -19.86 15.85 -0.79
C VAL A 228 -20.37 17.11 -1.53
N ASP A 229 -19.66 18.23 -1.48
CA ASP A 229 -20.12 19.46 -2.12
C ASP A 229 -19.76 19.51 -3.61
N ASN A 230 -18.62 18.92 -4.00
CA ASN A 230 -18.09 19.05 -5.36
C ASN A 230 -17.90 17.73 -6.13
N LEU A 231 -18.01 16.57 -5.46
CA LEU A 231 -17.82 15.26 -6.09
C LEU A 231 -18.87 15.03 -7.18
N ALA A 232 -20.13 15.46 -6.98
CA ALA A 232 -21.19 15.39 -7.98
C ALA A 232 -21.21 14.05 -8.75
N MET A 233 -21.20 12.93 -8.01
CA MET A 233 -21.11 11.58 -8.56
C MET A 233 -22.43 11.21 -9.26
N PRO A 234 -22.44 10.91 -10.56
CA PRO A 234 -23.68 10.55 -11.23
C PRO A 234 -24.22 9.19 -10.76
N TYR A 235 -25.38 9.17 -10.09
CA TYR A 235 -26.00 7.94 -9.58
C TYR A 235 -26.23 6.86 -10.64
N TRP A 236 -26.47 7.25 -11.89
CA TRP A 236 -26.73 6.31 -12.99
C TRP A 236 -25.50 5.52 -13.44
N LEU A 237 -24.31 5.89 -12.95
CA LEU A 237 -23.10 5.09 -13.12
C LEU A 237 -23.13 3.80 -12.29
N MET A 238 -23.99 3.71 -11.27
CA MET A 238 -24.13 2.50 -10.47
C MET A 238 -24.52 1.29 -11.33
N ASN A 239 -23.99 0.11 -11.00
CA ASN A 239 -24.49 -1.15 -11.51
C ASN A 239 -25.76 -1.57 -10.76
N PHE A 240 -26.44 -2.61 -11.23
CA PHE A 240 -27.70 -3.06 -10.64
C PHE A 240 -27.58 -3.44 -9.16
N GLU A 241 -26.45 -4.03 -8.79
CA GLU A 241 -26.20 -4.45 -7.43
C GLU A 241 -26.02 -3.27 -6.46
N GLU A 242 -25.26 -2.25 -6.87
CA GLU A 242 -25.09 -0.99 -6.17
C GLU A 242 -26.46 -0.28 -6.00
N HIS A 243 -27.31 -0.30 -7.03
CA HIS A 243 -28.69 0.17 -6.90
C HIS A 243 -29.49 -0.63 -5.87
N CYS A 244 -29.30 -1.96 -5.81
CA CYS A 244 -29.98 -2.81 -4.84
C CYS A 244 -29.51 -2.53 -3.40
N GLU A 245 -28.24 -2.21 -3.19
CA GLU A 245 -27.71 -1.80 -1.88
C GLU A 245 -28.31 -0.47 -1.41
N VAL A 246 -28.55 0.46 -2.34
CA VAL A 246 -29.11 1.79 -2.00
C VAL A 246 -30.63 1.78 -1.84
N PHE A 247 -31.35 1.08 -2.73
CA PHE A 247 -32.81 1.19 -2.82
C PHE A 247 -33.60 0.05 -2.14
N LEU A 248 -32.99 -1.11 -1.89
CA LEU A 248 -33.70 -2.24 -1.27
C LEU A 248 -33.51 -2.25 0.24
N THR A 249 -34.61 -2.18 0.97
CA THR A 249 -34.65 -2.26 2.44
C THR A 249 -35.04 -3.66 2.95
N THR A 250 -35.28 -4.61 2.04
CA THR A 250 -35.78 -5.96 2.35
C THR A 250 -34.65 -7.00 2.33
N GLU A 251 -34.90 -8.12 3.00
CA GLU A 251 -34.01 -9.28 3.08
C GLU A 251 -34.70 -10.55 2.56
N GLY A 252 -33.91 -11.60 2.29
CA GLY A 252 -34.42 -12.92 1.88
C GLY A 252 -35.22 -12.90 0.57
N SER A 253 -36.33 -13.63 0.52
CA SER A 253 -37.17 -13.76 -0.68
C SER A 253 -37.83 -12.44 -1.10
N ALA A 254 -38.18 -11.58 -0.14
CA ALA A 254 -38.73 -10.25 -0.43
C ALA A 254 -37.72 -9.37 -1.17
N ARG A 255 -36.42 -9.46 -0.81
CA ARG A 255 -35.35 -8.76 -1.51
C ARG A 255 -35.26 -9.17 -2.98
N GLN A 256 -35.44 -10.46 -3.28
CA GLN A 256 -35.41 -10.95 -4.67
C GLN A 256 -36.56 -10.38 -5.49
N VAL A 257 -37.77 -10.34 -4.93
CA VAL A 257 -38.94 -9.76 -5.60
C VAL A 257 -38.73 -8.27 -5.86
N ASP A 258 -38.28 -7.52 -4.86
CA ASP A 258 -38.02 -6.09 -4.99
C ASP A 258 -36.90 -5.82 -6.02
N ALA A 259 -35.86 -6.66 -6.05
CA ALA A 259 -34.78 -6.59 -7.02
C ALA A 259 -35.29 -6.81 -8.46
N ASP A 260 -36.10 -7.83 -8.71
CA ASP A 260 -36.64 -8.12 -10.04
C ASP A 260 -37.51 -6.95 -10.56
N ILE A 261 -38.31 -6.35 -9.68
CA ILE A 261 -39.11 -5.16 -9.98
C ILE A 261 -38.20 -3.97 -10.30
N LEU A 262 -37.19 -3.72 -9.46
CA LEU A 262 -36.24 -2.62 -9.64
C LEU A 262 -35.47 -2.77 -10.96
N ALA A 263 -35.00 -3.98 -11.30
CA ALA A 263 -34.29 -4.27 -12.54
C ALA A 263 -35.12 -3.90 -13.77
N LYS A 264 -36.39 -4.33 -13.80
CA LYS A 264 -37.33 -4.01 -14.88
C LYS A 264 -37.55 -2.50 -15.01
N CYS A 265 -37.78 -1.82 -13.89
CA CYS A 265 -38.07 -0.39 -13.89
C CYS A 265 -36.84 0.45 -14.28
N LEU A 266 -35.64 0.08 -13.83
CA LEU A 266 -34.39 0.72 -14.22
C LEU A 266 -34.13 0.58 -15.71
N LEU A 267 -34.34 -0.61 -16.28
CA LEU A 267 -34.17 -0.83 -17.72
C LEU A 267 -35.08 0.10 -18.53
N LEU A 268 -36.37 0.16 -18.16
CA LEU A 268 -37.35 1.05 -18.80
C LEU A 268 -36.98 2.53 -18.64
N ALA A 269 -36.45 2.94 -17.48
CA ALA A 269 -36.01 4.31 -17.24
C ALA A 269 -34.81 4.67 -18.14
N LYS A 270 -33.84 3.77 -18.27
CA LYS A 270 -32.65 3.96 -19.14
C LYS A 270 -33.02 4.00 -20.62
N GLN A 271 -34.03 3.23 -21.06
CA GLN A 271 -34.53 3.23 -22.45
C GLN A 271 -35.10 4.58 -22.91
N LYS A 272 -35.54 5.45 -21.99
CA LYS A 272 -36.02 6.79 -22.35
C LYS A 272 -34.90 7.71 -22.83
N ASN A 273 -33.64 7.42 -22.49
CA ASN A 273 -32.51 8.23 -22.93
C ASN A 273 -32.18 7.93 -24.40
N ARG A 274 -31.92 8.99 -25.20
CA ARG A 274 -31.55 8.85 -26.61
C ARG A 274 -30.32 7.96 -26.84
N LEU A 275 -29.34 7.97 -25.93
CA LEU A 275 -28.15 7.13 -26.00
C LEU A 275 -28.49 5.63 -26.00
N ALA A 276 -29.63 5.24 -25.40
CA ALA A 276 -30.06 3.84 -25.40
C ALA A 276 -30.43 3.34 -26.81
N ALA A 277 -30.85 4.22 -27.72
CA ALA A 277 -31.21 3.85 -29.09
C ALA A 277 -29.99 3.46 -29.94
N GLU A 278 -28.80 3.92 -29.56
CA GLU A 278 -27.53 3.62 -30.26
C GLU A 278 -26.90 2.30 -29.78
N ILE A 279 -27.39 1.74 -28.66
CA ILE A 279 -26.85 0.53 -28.03
C ILE A 279 -27.70 -0.68 -28.43
N GLY A 280 -27.13 -1.61 -29.18
CA GLY A 280 -27.86 -2.76 -29.73
C GLY A 280 -28.50 -3.70 -28.70
N LYS A 281 -27.86 -3.92 -27.53
CA LYS A 281 -28.43 -4.72 -26.44
C LYS A 281 -28.23 -4.00 -25.11
N LEU A 282 -29.24 -3.23 -24.72
CA LEU A 282 -29.25 -2.52 -23.45
C LEU A 282 -29.38 -3.51 -22.27
N THR A 283 -28.56 -3.30 -21.24
CA THR A 283 -28.64 -4.02 -19.96
C THR A 283 -28.91 -3.04 -18.81
N VAL A 284 -29.31 -3.57 -17.66
CA VAL A 284 -29.52 -2.76 -16.45
C VAL A 284 -28.21 -2.11 -15.97
N ASP A 285 -27.07 -2.76 -16.20
CA ASP A 285 -25.74 -2.26 -15.81
C ASP A 285 -25.13 -1.25 -16.78
N ALA A 286 -25.78 -0.98 -17.92
CA ALA A 286 -25.26 0.01 -18.88
C ALA A 286 -25.23 1.41 -18.22
N PRO A 287 -24.11 2.16 -18.26
CA PRO A 287 -23.97 3.46 -17.61
C PRO A 287 -24.69 4.57 -18.42
N ILE A 288 -26.01 4.44 -18.58
CA ILE A 288 -26.84 5.38 -19.31
C ILE A 288 -27.55 6.30 -18.33
N PRO A 289 -27.48 7.63 -18.55
CA PRO A 289 -28.20 8.58 -17.72
C PRO A 289 -29.71 8.35 -17.77
N TYR A 290 -30.36 8.31 -16.61
CA TYR A 290 -31.82 8.25 -16.48
C TYR A 290 -32.26 9.15 -15.33
N LEU A 291 -33.49 9.66 -15.34
CA LEU A 291 -34.03 10.50 -14.27
C LEU A 291 -34.67 9.66 -13.16
N LEU A 292 -34.41 10.00 -11.89
CA LEU A 292 -35.14 9.39 -10.77
C LEU A 292 -36.66 9.61 -10.85
N SER A 293 -37.10 10.75 -11.38
CA SER A 293 -38.54 11.01 -11.61
C SER A 293 -39.15 10.08 -12.64
N ASP A 294 -38.39 9.68 -13.66
CA ASP A 294 -38.85 8.69 -14.63
C ASP A 294 -38.97 7.32 -13.96
N LEU A 295 -37.98 6.95 -13.13
CA LEU A 295 -38.00 5.70 -12.39
C LEU A 295 -39.21 5.61 -11.45
N THR A 296 -39.50 6.66 -10.67
CA THR A 296 -40.66 6.67 -9.76
C THR A 296 -41.99 6.68 -10.52
N GLN A 297 -42.07 7.34 -11.67
CA GLN A 297 -43.25 7.26 -12.56
C GLN A 297 -43.46 5.86 -13.12
N ILE A 298 -42.38 5.18 -13.54
CA ILE A 298 -42.45 3.81 -14.06
C ILE A 298 -42.90 2.84 -12.96
N LEU A 299 -42.36 2.95 -11.74
CA LEU A 299 -42.81 2.17 -10.59
C LEU A 299 -44.31 2.35 -10.34
N GLN A 300 -44.81 3.59 -10.43
CA GLN A 300 -46.24 3.89 -10.28
C GLN A 300 -47.09 3.27 -11.39
N LEU A 301 -46.63 3.32 -12.64
CA LEU A 301 -47.34 2.77 -13.79
C LEU A 301 -47.39 1.24 -13.74
N GLU A 302 -46.30 0.57 -13.40
CA GLU A 302 -46.25 -0.88 -13.26
C GLU A 302 -47.11 -1.36 -12.09
N MET A 303 -47.11 -0.63 -10.96
CA MET A 303 -48.01 -0.88 -9.84
C MET A 303 -49.49 -0.79 -10.24
N GLY A 304 -49.86 0.19 -11.08
CA GLY A 304 -51.23 0.37 -11.56
C GLY A 304 -51.73 -0.71 -12.52
N LYS A 305 -50.83 -1.50 -13.12
CA LYS A 305 -51.15 -2.65 -13.98
C LYS A 305 -51.37 -3.95 -13.19
N MET A 306 -51.12 -3.95 -11.88
CA MET A 306 -51.28 -5.13 -11.04
C MET A 306 -52.76 -5.39 -10.76
N ASP A 307 -53.20 -6.63 -10.93
CA ASP A 307 -54.53 -7.07 -10.51
C ASP A 307 -54.62 -7.12 -8.97
N LYS A 308 -55.84 -7.07 -8.42
CA LYS A 308 -56.11 -7.10 -6.96
C LYS A 308 -55.49 -8.30 -6.21
N ALA A 309 -55.00 -9.32 -6.91
CA ALA A 309 -54.38 -10.52 -6.34
C ALA A 309 -52.85 -10.43 -6.17
N THR A 310 -52.19 -9.41 -6.74
CA THR A 310 -50.73 -9.22 -6.65
C THR A 310 -50.38 -8.20 -5.56
N ASP A 311 -49.31 -8.47 -4.80
CA ASP A 311 -48.85 -7.56 -3.74
C ASP A 311 -48.26 -6.28 -4.34
N THR A 312 -48.84 -5.13 -4.00
CA THR A 312 -48.38 -3.80 -4.44
C THR A 312 -47.38 -3.19 -3.46
N ALA A 313 -47.20 -3.78 -2.28
CA ALA A 313 -46.28 -3.30 -1.26
C ALA A 313 -44.81 -3.16 -1.75
N PRO A 314 -44.26 -4.07 -2.58
CA PRO A 314 -42.91 -3.92 -3.16
C PRO A 314 -42.70 -2.58 -3.88
N TYR A 315 -43.64 -2.21 -4.76
CA TYR A 315 -43.56 -0.97 -5.54
C TYR A 315 -43.63 0.28 -4.65
N LEU A 316 -44.53 0.27 -3.65
CA LEU A 316 -44.67 1.38 -2.70
C LEU A 316 -43.41 1.58 -1.88
N ARG A 317 -42.78 0.50 -1.40
CA ARG A 317 -41.56 0.57 -0.59
C ARG A 317 -40.37 1.10 -1.38
N LEU A 318 -40.15 0.57 -2.59
CA LEU A 318 -39.11 1.07 -3.51
C LEU A 318 -39.28 2.55 -3.81
N ARG A 319 -40.50 2.96 -4.19
CA ARG A 319 -40.79 4.36 -4.50
C ARG A 319 -40.57 5.25 -3.28
N SER A 320 -41.04 4.83 -2.10
CA SER A 320 -40.87 5.60 -0.86
C SER A 320 -39.40 5.79 -0.51
N LYS A 321 -38.56 4.75 -0.68
CA LYS A 321 -37.12 4.84 -0.43
C LYS A 321 -36.41 5.77 -1.43
N ILE A 322 -36.80 5.73 -2.71
CA ILE A 322 -36.25 6.66 -3.72
C ILE A 322 -36.65 8.12 -3.39
N ASP A 323 -37.91 8.34 -3.01
CA ASP A 323 -38.41 9.67 -2.64
C ASP A 323 -37.71 10.19 -1.36
N GLU A 324 -37.43 9.32 -0.38
CA GLU A 324 -36.66 9.61 0.83
C GLU A 324 -35.23 10.07 0.51
N ILE A 325 -34.49 9.28 -0.28
CA ILE A 325 -33.10 9.60 -0.68
C ILE A 325 -33.05 10.90 -1.48
N LYS A 326 -34.02 11.11 -2.38
CA LYS A 326 -34.09 12.32 -3.20
C LYS A 326 -34.34 13.59 -2.36
N ALA A 327 -35.09 13.45 -1.25
CA ALA A 327 -35.43 14.57 -0.39
C ALA A 327 -34.33 14.91 0.64
N ASP A 328 -33.43 13.97 0.94
CA ASP A 328 -32.39 14.15 1.94
C ASP A 328 -31.18 14.93 1.36
N PRO A 329 -30.86 16.13 1.89
CA PRO A 329 -29.76 16.96 1.38
C PRO A 329 -28.39 16.27 1.38
N ARG A 330 -28.17 15.30 2.28
CA ARG A 330 -26.90 14.58 2.40
C ARG A 330 -26.59 13.69 1.19
N TYR A 331 -27.61 13.39 0.37
CA TYR A 331 -27.51 12.60 -0.85
C TYR A 331 -27.37 13.47 -2.11
N THR A 332 -27.41 14.79 -1.97
CA THR A 332 -27.32 15.74 -3.10
C THR A 332 -26.07 15.49 -3.96
N PHE A 333 -24.95 15.11 -3.35
CA PHE A 333 -23.70 14.82 -4.07
C PHE A 333 -23.81 13.69 -5.08
N MET A 334 -24.74 12.74 -4.88
CA MET A 334 -25.02 11.65 -5.84
C MET A 334 -26.25 11.93 -6.70
N PHE A 335 -27.28 12.54 -6.12
CA PHE A 335 -28.62 12.63 -6.69
C PHE A 335 -29.04 14.06 -7.06
N SER A 336 -28.08 14.98 -7.23
CA SER A 336 -28.35 16.38 -7.58
C SER A 336 -29.23 16.48 -8.83
N GLY A 337 -30.40 17.11 -8.70
CA GLY A 337 -31.39 17.29 -9.76
C GLY A 337 -31.02 18.30 -10.85
N MET A 338 -29.74 18.63 -11.03
CA MET A 338 -29.31 19.42 -12.18
C MET A 338 -29.33 18.53 -13.42
N LEU A 339 -29.92 19.06 -14.50
CA LEU A 339 -30.04 18.47 -15.85
C LEU A 339 -29.23 17.18 -16.03
N VAL A 340 -29.92 16.03 -16.14
CA VAL A 340 -29.27 14.74 -16.43
C VAL A 340 -28.64 14.82 -17.82
N ALA A 341 -27.40 15.28 -17.84
CA ALA A 341 -26.51 15.28 -18.97
C ALA A 341 -25.57 14.08 -18.84
N ASP A 342 -25.08 13.59 -19.98
CA ASP A 342 -23.98 12.64 -19.95
C ASP A 342 -22.69 13.36 -19.53
N THR A 343 -22.34 13.21 -18.27
CA THR A 343 -21.15 13.78 -17.64
C THR A 343 -20.04 12.74 -17.43
N MET A 344 -20.19 11.52 -17.96
CA MET A 344 -19.28 10.40 -17.68
C MET A 344 -17.82 10.77 -18.00
N GLN A 345 -17.59 11.33 -19.19
CA GLN A 345 -16.24 11.72 -19.63
C GLN A 345 -15.63 12.77 -18.70
N GLN A 346 -16.37 13.83 -18.36
CA GLN A 346 -15.89 14.92 -17.51
C GLN A 346 -15.61 14.41 -16.10
N PHE A 347 -16.49 13.56 -15.56
CA PHE A 347 -16.32 12.98 -14.23
C PHE A 347 -15.09 12.07 -14.17
N ILE A 348 -14.92 11.14 -15.13
CA ILE A 348 -13.75 10.25 -15.22
C ILE A 348 -12.46 11.06 -15.38
N ALA A 349 -12.42 12.01 -16.32
CA ALA A 349 -11.26 12.87 -16.55
C ALA A 349 -10.85 13.62 -15.27
N ARG A 350 -11.84 14.17 -14.56
CA ARG A 350 -11.63 14.93 -13.32
C ARG A 350 -11.16 14.05 -12.16
N VAL A 351 -11.80 12.90 -11.93
CA VAL A 351 -11.51 12.00 -10.80
C VAL A 351 -10.22 11.20 -11.05
N PHE A 352 -9.99 10.71 -12.26
CA PHE A 352 -8.78 9.92 -12.58
C PHE A 352 -7.58 10.78 -12.97
N ARG A 353 -7.74 12.12 -12.96
CA ARG A 353 -6.69 13.09 -13.33
C ARG A 353 -6.17 12.83 -14.75
N MET A 354 -7.08 12.80 -15.72
CA MET A 354 -6.76 12.56 -17.14
C MET A 354 -7.24 13.74 -18.00
N PRO A 355 -6.36 14.70 -18.38
CA PRO A 355 -4.92 14.76 -18.09
C PRO A 355 -4.60 15.11 -16.63
N GLY A 356 -3.36 14.85 -16.22
CA GLY A 356 -2.91 15.06 -14.83
C GLY A 356 -2.72 16.53 -14.47
N ASP A 357 -2.31 17.35 -15.44
CA ASP A 357 -2.09 18.80 -15.32
C ASP A 357 -1.20 19.19 -14.13
N GLY A 358 -0.20 18.36 -13.83
CA GLY A 358 0.72 18.58 -12.71
C GLY A 358 0.11 18.30 -11.33
N LYS A 359 -1.12 17.80 -11.25
CA LYS A 359 -1.79 17.37 -10.03
C LYS A 359 -2.18 15.89 -10.17
N PRO A 360 -1.26 14.95 -9.86
CA PRO A 360 -1.45 13.55 -10.19
C PRO A 360 -2.42 12.78 -9.27
N ILE A 361 -2.87 13.39 -8.18
CA ILE A 361 -3.70 12.73 -7.16
C ILE A 361 -5.06 13.41 -6.97
N SER A 362 -6.11 12.59 -6.90
CA SER A 362 -7.45 12.95 -6.43
C SER A 362 -7.67 12.37 -5.04
N ILE A 363 -7.95 13.22 -4.06
CA ILE A 363 -8.41 12.81 -2.72
C ILE A 363 -9.93 12.85 -2.72
N ILE A 364 -10.56 11.71 -2.47
CA ILE A 364 -12.00 11.57 -2.32
C ILE A 364 -12.31 11.46 -0.83
N ASP A 365 -12.69 12.58 -0.23
CA ASP A 365 -13.15 12.66 1.15
C ASP A 365 -14.57 12.12 1.24
N VAL A 366 -14.71 10.96 1.89
CA VAL A 366 -16.00 10.31 2.15
C VAL A 366 -16.44 10.44 3.61
N SER A 367 -15.76 11.27 4.41
CA SER A 367 -16.12 11.50 5.82
C SER A 367 -17.48 12.17 6.00
N GLY A 368 -17.90 12.99 5.02
CA GLY A 368 -19.22 13.62 4.98
C GLY A 368 -20.33 12.74 4.37
N VAL A 369 -20.00 11.58 3.81
CA VAL A 369 -20.96 10.68 3.16
C VAL A 369 -21.74 9.90 4.22
N PRO A 370 -23.07 9.77 4.11
CA PRO A 370 -23.85 8.92 5.02
C PRO A 370 -23.32 7.48 5.07
N SER A 371 -23.16 6.94 6.27
CA SER A 371 -22.57 5.60 6.50
C SER A 371 -23.26 4.47 5.75
N GLU A 372 -24.55 4.61 5.46
CA GLU A 372 -25.37 3.64 4.71
C GLU A 372 -24.91 3.48 3.25
N ILE A 373 -24.33 4.52 2.65
CA ILE A 373 -23.93 4.51 1.23
C ILE A 373 -22.42 4.70 1.00
N THR A 374 -21.62 4.94 2.05
CA THR A 374 -20.16 5.07 1.92
C THR A 374 -19.57 3.88 1.18
N SER A 375 -19.95 2.65 1.53
CA SER A 375 -19.49 1.44 0.84
C SER A 375 -19.88 1.43 -0.64
N VAL A 376 -21.08 1.88 -0.98
CA VAL A 376 -21.55 1.96 -2.38
C VAL A 376 -20.74 2.98 -3.17
N VAL A 377 -20.49 4.17 -2.62
CA VAL A 377 -19.66 5.21 -3.26
C VAL A 377 -18.27 4.67 -3.57
N VAL A 378 -17.66 3.96 -2.62
CA VAL A 378 -16.34 3.34 -2.80
C VAL A 378 -16.40 2.20 -3.81
N ALA A 379 -17.47 1.40 -3.83
CA ALA A 379 -17.69 0.37 -4.83
C ALA A 379 -17.75 0.96 -6.24
N VAL A 380 -18.55 2.01 -6.45
CA VAL A 380 -18.70 2.71 -7.73
C VAL A 380 -17.37 3.24 -8.21
N LEU A 381 -16.62 3.97 -7.36
CA LEU A 381 -15.31 4.52 -7.73
C LEU A 381 -14.32 3.42 -8.11
N SER A 382 -14.23 2.37 -7.28
CA SER A 382 -13.33 1.24 -7.50
C SER A 382 -13.68 0.50 -8.79
N ARG A 383 -14.97 0.24 -9.02
CA ARG A 383 -15.47 -0.40 -10.23
C ARG A 383 -15.22 0.44 -11.45
N MET A 384 -15.45 1.75 -11.38
CA MET A 384 -15.17 2.65 -12.50
C MET A 384 -13.68 2.65 -12.88
N VAL A 385 -12.78 2.65 -11.90
CA VAL A 385 -11.32 2.54 -12.16
C VAL A 385 -11.03 1.26 -12.93
N PHE A 386 -11.62 0.14 -12.51
CA PHE A 386 -11.39 -1.17 -13.12
C PHE A 386 -12.05 -1.32 -14.48
N ASP A 387 -13.31 -0.89 -14.63
CA ASP A 387 -14.06 -0.91 -15.88
C ASP A 387 -13.35 -0.04 -16.92
N PHE A 388 -12.93 1.17 -16.57
CA PHE A 388 -12.15 2.03 -17.48
C PHE A 388 -10.89 1.33 -17.97
N ALA A 389 -10.15 0.65 -17.08
CA ALA A 389 -8.95 -0.09 -17.45
C ALA A 389 -9.24 -1.31 -18.35
N ILE A 390 -10.40 -1.96 -18.19
CA ILE A 390 -10.83 -3.07 -19.06
C ILE A 390 -11.25 -2.56 -20.44
N TRP A 391 -12.03 -1.48 -20.49
CA TRP A 391 -12.60 -0.95 -21.72
C TRP A 391 -11.61 -0.13 -22.55
N SER A 392 -10.55 0.39 -21.95
CA SER A 392 -9.44 1.07 -22.65
C SER A 392 -8.42 0.11 -23.27
N ARG A 393 -8.74 -1.19 -23.39
CA ARG A 393 -7.88 -2.14 -24.11
C ARG A 393 -7.77 -1.75 -25.58
N GLY A 394 -6.52 -1.54 -26.03
CA GLY A 394 -6.22 -1.09 -27.39
C GLY A 394 -5.86 0.39 -27.46
N GLU A 395 -6.19 1.17 -26.42
CA GLU A 395 -5.74 2.54 -26.26
C GLU A 395 -4.35 2.62 -25.61
N ALA A 396 -3.77 3.82 -25.61
CA ALA A 396 -2.53 4.09 -24.88
C ALA A 396 -2.72 3.80 -23.38
N LYS A 397 -1.88 2.91 -22.83
CA LYS A 397 -1.97 2.50 -21.43
C LYS A 397 -1.78 3.70 -20.49
N ARG A 398 -2.75 3.92 -19.62
CA ARG A 398 -2.72 4.89 -18.52
C ARG A 398 -2.96 4.17 -17.20
N PRO A 399 -1.91 3.71 -16.51
CA PRO A 399 -2.07 3.01 -15.24
C PRO A 399 -2.72 3.91 -14.19
N VAL A 400 -3.61 3.36 -13.37
CA VAL A 400 -4.29 4.06 -12.28
C VAL A 400 -3.93 3.40 -10.95
N LEU A 401 -3.51 4.20 -9.97
CA LEU A 401 -3.34 3.75 -8.60
C LEU A 401 -4.59 4.11 -7.80
N LEU A 402 -5.30 3.08 -7.31
CA LEU A 402 -6.39 3.22 -6.35
C LEU A 402 -5.85 2.99 -4.94
N VAL A 403 -5.92 4.01 -4.08
CA VAL A 403 -5.51 3.94 -2.68
C VAL A 403 -6.75 3.89 -1.79
N CYS A 404 -6.84 2.87 -0.95
CA CYS A 404 -7.93 2.71 0.02
C CYS A 404 -7.38 2.87 1.44
N GLU A 405 -7.73 3.98 2.07
CA GLU A 405 -7.48 4.22 3.48
C GLU A 405 -8.51 3.48 4.35
N GLU A 406 -8.12 3.05 5.56
CA GLU A 406 -8.86 2.09 6.38
C GLU A 406 -9.48 0.91 5.59
N ALA A 407 -8.67 0.29 4.72
CA ALA A 407 -9.13 -0.73 3.77
C ALA A 407 -9.94 -1.90 4.37
N HIS A 408 -9.74 -2.21 5.66
CA HIS A 408 -10.49 -3.24 6.37
C HIS A 408 -12.00 -2.94 6.46
N ARG A 409 -12.42 -1.66 6.31
CA ARG A 409 -13.83 -1.26 6.24
C ARG A 409 -14.50 -1.68 4.93
N TYR A 410 -13.72 -1.78 3.86
CA TYR A 410 -14.22 -2.01 2.50
C TYR A 410 -13.99 -3.44 2.02
N VAL A 411 -13.00 -4.13 2.58
CA VAL A 411 -12.70 -5.53 2.26
C VAL A 411 -12.50 -6.33 3.54
N PRO A 412 -13.57 -6.51 4.33
CA PRO A 412 -13.48 -7.28 5.57
C PRO A 412 -13.12 -8.75 5.29
N ASN A 413 -12.56 -9.43 6.28
CA ASN A 413 -12.33 -10.87 6.26
C ASN A 413 -13.66 -11.65 6.14
N GLU A 414 -13.59 -12.94 5.81
CA GLU A 414 -14.77 -13.78 5.57
C GLU A 414 -15.76 -13.83 6.76
N ARG A 415 -15.27 -13.66 8.00
CA ARG A 415 -16.12 -13.66 9.20
C ARG A 415 -16.95 -12.38 9.34
N ASN A 416 -16.41 -11.27 8.84
CA ASN A 416 -17.02 -9.95 8.88
C ASN A 416 -17.59 -9.55 7.51
N ALA A 417 -17.57 -10.46 6.52
CA ALA A 417 -18.04 -10.19 5.18
C ALA A 417 -19.56 -10.05 5.18
N ASP A 418 -20.03 -8.90 4.71
CA ASP A 418 -21.44 -8.52 4.60
C ASP A 418 -22.02 -8.76 3.21
N GLY A 419 -21.23 -9.34 2.30
CA GLY A 419 -21.62 -9.52 0.89
C GLY A 419 -21.60 -8.23 0.06
N SER A 420 -21.08 -7.13 0.61
CA SER A 420 -21.04 -5.83 -0.06
C SER A 420 -20.36 -5.88 -1.43
N SER A 421 -20.88 -5.05 -2.34
CA SER A 421 -20.36 -4.81 -3.68
C SER A 421 -18.89 -4.38 -3.64
N VAL A 422 -18.51 -3.53 -2.67
CA VAL A 422 -17.16 -3.00 -2.49
C VAL A 422 -16.12 -4.09 -2.22
N GLY A 423 -16.42 -5.05 -1.34
CA GLY A 423 -15.50 -6.14 -1.01
C GLY A 423 -15.21 -7.03 -2.23
N ARG A 424 -16.23 -7.27 -3.05
CA ARG A 424 -16.11 -8.09 -4.27
C ARG A 424 -15.33 -7.38 -5.36
N ILE A 425 -15.57 -6.09 -5.62
CA ILE A 425 -14.81 -5.36 -6.64
C ILE A 425 -13.35 -5.20 -6.25
N LEU A 426 -13.04 -4.83 -5.00
CA LEU A 426 -11.66 -4.69 -4.54
C LEU A 426 -10.92 -6.05 -4.54
N SER A 427 -11.59 -7.14 -4.18
CA SER A 427 -11.03 -8.49 -4.30
C SER A 427 -10.74 -8.87 -5.75
N ARG A 428 -11.59 -8.45 -6.69
CA ARG A 428 -11.38 -8.66 -8.13
C ARG A 428 -10.21 -7.82 -8.65
N ILE A 429 -10.11 -6.55 -8.23
CA ILE A 429 -8.98 -5.67 -8.56
C ILE A 429 -7.67 -6.25 -8.04
N ALA A 430 -7.63 -6.76 -6.81
CA ALA A 430 -6.43 -7.37 -6.24
C ALA A 430 -5.96 -8.60 -7.05
N LYS A 431 -6.88 -9.38 -7.62
CA LYS A 431 -6.56 -10.59 -8.40
C LYS A 431 -6.24 -10.29 -9.88
N GLU A 432 -6.89 -9.30 -10.48
CA GLU A 432 -6.88 -9.08 -11.93
C GLU A 432 -6.39 -7.69 -12.35
N GLY A 433 -6.44 -6.69 -11.47
CA GLY A 433 -6.16 -5.27 -11.74
C GLY A 433 -4.82 -5.04 -12.41
N ARG A 434 -3.78 -5.74 -11.94
CA ARG A 434 -2.42 -5.71 -12.52
C ARG A 434 -2.41 -5.92 -14.04
N LYS A 435 -3.26 -6.82 -14.57
CA LYS A 435 -3.29 -7.15 -16.02
C LYS A 435 -3.77 -5.96 -16.85
N TYR A 436 -4.54 -5.05 -16.26
CA TYR A 436 -5.16 -3.90 -16.93
C TYR A 436 -4.51 -2.58 -16.53
N GLY A 437 -3.43 -2.59 -15.74
CA GLY A 437 -2.76 -1.37 -15.28
C GLY A 437 -3.45 -0.70 -14.09
N VAL A 438 -4.25 -1.43 -13.31
CA VAL A 438 -4.79 -0.94 -12.04
C VAL A 438 -3.92 -1.43 -10.90
N SER A 439 -3.34 -0.50 -10.16
CA SER A 439 -2.64 -0.75 -8.91
C SER A 439 -3.55 -0.48 -7.72
N LEU A 440 -3.33 -1.21 -6.64
CA LEU A 440 -4.12 -1.12 -5.40
C LEU A 440 -3.15 -0.84 -4.26
N GLY A 441 -3.36 0.26 -3.54
CA GLY A 441 -2.63 0.63 -2.34
C GLY A 441 -3.55 0.51 -1.13
N LEU A 442 -3.31 -0.48 -0.27
CA LEU A 442 -4.14 -0.74 0.90
C LEU A 442 -3.49 -0.16 2.14
N ILE A 443 -4.19 0.71 2.85
CA ILE A 443 -3.70 1.31 4.09
C ILE A 443 -4.65 0.91 5.21
N THR A 444 -4.16 0.23 6.25
CA THR A 444 -5.02 -0.19 7.37
C THR A 444 -4.25 -0.35 8.66
N GLN A 445 -4.92 -0.03 9.77
CA GLN A 445 -4.42 -0.29 11.13
C GLN A 445 -4.82 -1.66 11.69
N ARG A 446 -5.76 -2.35 11.04
CA ARG A 446 -6.27 -3.67 11.43
C ARG A 446 -6.08 -4.66 10.29
N PRO A 447 -4.85 -5.16 10.07
CA PRO A 447 -4.61 -6.10 8.99
C PRO A 447 -5.39 -7.41 9.17
N SER A 448 -5.60 -7.91 10.40
CA SER A 448 -6.34 -9.16 10.63
C SER A 448 -7.85 -9.08 10.36
N ASP A 449 -8.39 -7.87 10.21
CA ASP A 449 -9.76 -7.63 9.77
C ASP A 449 -9.90 -7.52 8.24
N LEU A 450 -8.79 -7.46 7.50
CA LEU A 450 -8.76 -7.42 6.04
C LEU A 450 -8.85 -8.84 5.45
N ALA A 451 -9.43 -8.99 4.26
CA ALA A 451 -9.44 -10.26 3.55
C ALA A 451 -8.02 -10.75 3.21
N GLU A 452 -7.68 -11.98 3.64
CA GLU A 452 -6.38 -12.62 3.39
C GLU A 452 -6.08 -12.75 1.90
N GLY A 453 -7.10 -13.11 1.11
CA GLY A 453 -7.02 -13.22 -0.34
C GLY A 453 -6.71 -11.90 -1.05
N VAL A 454 -6.82 -10.75 -0.37
CA VAL A 454 -6.46 -9.43 -0.91
C VAL A 454 -5.08 -9.00 -0.42
N LEU A 455 -4.76 -9.18 0.87
CA LEU A 455 -3.43 -8.87 1.38
C LEU A 455 -2.34 -9.72 0.73
N SER A 456 -2.61 -11.01 0.51
CA SER A 456 -1.68 -11.92 -0.17
C SER A 456 -1.38 -11.56 -1.63
N GLN A 457 -2.20 -10.73 -2.26
CA GLN A 457 -1.94 -10.22 -3.62
C GLN A 457 -1.06 -8.96 -3.61
N CYS A 458 -0.82 -8.36 -2.44
CA CYS A 458 0.08 -7.23 -2.31
C CYS A 458 1.53 -7.72 -2.41
N GLY A 459 2.16 -7.48 -3.56
CA GLY A 459 3.53 -7.84 -3.83
C GLY A 459 4.54 -7.03 -3.00
N THR A 460 4.12 -5.92 -2.40
CA THR A 460 4.93 -5.13 -1.45
C THR A 460 4.15 -4.90 -0.16
N ILE A 461 4.76 -5.19 0.99
CA ILE A 461 4.18 -4.93 2.31
C ILE A 461 5.12 -4.02 3.09
N LEU A 462 4.58 -2.91 3.56
CA LEU A 462 5.21 -1.93 4.43
C LEU A 462 4.57 -2.07 5.81
N SER A 463 5.25 -2.74 6.73
CA SER A 463 4.75 -3.00 8.08
C SER A 463 5.44 -2.09 9.09
N MET A 464 4.68 -1.15 9.67
CA MET A 464 5.08 -0.41 10.86
C MET A 464 4.81 -1.25 12.11
N ARG A 465 4.99 -0.66 13.31
CA ARG A 465 4.71 -1.37 14.56
C ARG A 465 3.25 -1.87 14.59
N LEU A 466 3.08 -3.14 14.93
CA LEU A 466 1.79 -3.77 15.18
C LEU A 466 1.75 -4.28 16.62
N ASN A 467 0.84 -3.75 17.43
CA ASN A 467 0.78 -4.08 18.86
C ASN A 467 0.04 -5.40 19.14
N ASN A 468 -0.88 -5.80 18.25
CA ASN A 468 -1.73 -6.97 18.43
C ASN A 468 -1.09 -8.23 17.82
N GLU A 469 -1.01 -9.31 18.59
CA GLU A 469 -0.46 -10.60 18.14
C GLU A 469 -1.22 -11.19 16.94
N ARG A 470 -2.55 -11.01 16.88
CA ARG A 470 -3.36 -11.49 15.75
C ARG A 470 -2.98 -10.75 14.45
N ASP A 471 -2.77 -9.44 14.55
CA ASP A 471 -2.33 -8.62 13.42
C ASP A 471 -0.91 -8.98 12.98
N GLN A 472 -0.01 -9.19 13.95
CA GLN A 472 1.34 -9.66 13.65
C GLN A 472 1.31 -11.02 12.96
N ALA A 473 0.59 -12.01 13.48
CA ALA A 473 0.50 -13.34 12.89
C ALA A 473 -0.09 -13.30 11.47
N PHE A 474 -1.12 -12.49 11.25
CA PHE A 474 -1.73 -12.31 9.94
C PHE A 474 -0.75 -11.73 8.91
N VAL A 475 -0.02 -10.67 9.29
CA VAL A 475 1.01 -10.08 8.43
C VAL A 475 2.15 -11.07 8.20
N LYS A 476 2.55 -11.82 9.24
CA LYS A 476 3.59 -12.84 9.14
C LYS A 476 3.24 -13.92 8.11
N ALA A 477 1.97 -14.31 8.03
CA ALA A 477 1.49 -15.30 7.06
C ALA A 477 1.47 -14.76 5.61
N ALA A 478 1.20 -13.46 5.43
CA ALA A 478 1.17 -12.82 4.12
C ALA A 478 2.56 -12.48 3.56
N MET A 479 3.59 -12.37 4.42
CA MET A 479 4.94 -12.01 3.98
C MET A 479 5.70 -13.20 3.35
N PRO A 480 6.58 -12.96 2.35
CA PRO A 480 7.43 -13.99 1.77
C PRO A 480 8.36 -14.66 2.81
N GLU A 481 8.68 -15.95 2.65
CA GLU A 481 9.45 -16.72 3.65
C GLU A 481 10.80 -16.09 4.05
N GLY A 482 11.47 -15.41 3.11
CA GLY A 482 12.75 -14.73 3.36
C GLY A 482 12.67 -13.46 4.25
N ALA A 483 11.48 -13.07 4.69
CA ALA A 483 11.28 -11.92 5.58
C ALA A 483 11.13 -12.30 7.06
N ARG A 484 11.10 -13.61 7.39
CA ARG A 484 10.78 -14.09 8.75
C ARG A 484 11.65 -13.50 9.86
N GLY A 485 12.96 -13.35 9.63
CA GLY A 485 13.85 -12.72 10.62
C GLY A 485 13.52 -11.26 10.97
N PHE A 486 12.89 -10.51 10.06
CA PHE A 486 12.45 -9.13 10.34
C PHE A 486 11.13 -9.10 11.12
N LEU A 487 10.27 -10.10 10.91
CA LEU A 487 8.93 -10.17 11.51
C LEU A 487 8.94 -10.15 13.04
N ASP A 488 9.96 -10.75 13.65
CA ASP A 488 10.09 -10.80 15.11
C ASP A 488 10.45 -9.43 15.72
N SER A 489 10.89 -8.48 14.89
CA SER A 489 11.17 -7.11 15.30
C SER A 489 9.99 -6.15 15.13
N ILE A 490 8.90 -6.55 14.46
CA ILE A 490 7.69 -5.71 14.27
C ILE A 490 7.18 -5.07 15.58
N PRO A 491 7.08 -5.80 16.72
CA PRO A 491 6.56 -5.21 17.96
C PRO A 491 7.51 -4.18 18.56
N ALA A 492 8.82 -4.30 18.29
CA ALA A 492 9.87 -3.45 18.84
C ALA A 492 10.18 -2.22 17.98
N LEU A 493 9.51 -2.06 16.84
CA LEU A 493 9.68 -0.91 15.96
C LEU A 493 9.31 0.39 16.69
N ARG A 494 10.12 1.44 16.48
CA ARG A 494 9.81 2.79 16.96
C ARG A 494 8.78 3.46 16.03
N ASN A 495 8.20 4.57 16.48
CA ASN A 495 7.37 5.38 15.61
C ASN A 495 8.16 5.79 14.36
N ARG A 496 7.50 5.78 13.19
CA ARG A 496 8.10 5.97 11.86
C ARG A 496 9.10 4.91 11.39
N GLU A 497 9.38 3.89 12.19
CA GLU A 497 10.11 2.74 11.68
C GLU A 497 9.17 1.79 10.94
N CYS A 498 9.69 1.17 9.89
CA CYS A 498 8.96 0.28 9.02
C CYS A 498 9.85 -0.87 8.56
N ILE A 499 9.25 -2.04 8.42
CA ILE A 499 9.80 -3.16 7.70
C ILE A 499 9.14 -3.19 6.33
N ALA A 500 9.93 -2.97 5.28
CA ALA A 500 9.49 -3.07 3.90
C ALA A 500 9.95 -4.41 3.31
N VAL A 501 9.03 -5.15 2.71
CA VAL A 501 9.29 -6.45 2.09
C VAL A 501 8.54 -6.58 0.78
N GLY A 502 8.99 -7.52 -0.05
CA GLY A 502 8.35 -7.81 -1.32
C GLY A 502 9.11 -7.21 -2.49
N GLU A 503 8.40 -6.88 -3.55
CA GLU A 503 9.02 -6.55 -4.85
C GLU A 503 9.34 -5.08 -5.03
N GLY A 504 8.71 -4.21 -4.24
CA GLY A 504 9.05 -2.79 -4.18
C GLY A 504 10.41 -2.52 -3.54
N VAL A 505 11.11 -3.53 -3.02
CA VAL A 505 12.44 -3.42 -2.40
C VAL A 505 13.37 -4.52 -2.93
N SER A 506 14.68 -4.25 -2.97
CA SER A 506 15.67 -5.24 -3.44
C SER A 506 15.79 -6.42 -2.46
N THR A 507 15.73 -6.11 -1.17
CA THR A 507 15.67 -7.07 -0.07
C THR A 507 14.79 -6.54 1.05
N PRO A 508 14.32 -7.41 1.97
CA PRO A 508 13.71 -6.96 3.21
C PRO A 508 14.56 -5.91 3.93
N ILE A 509 13.98 -4.74 4.19
CA ILE A 509 14.66 -3.64 4.86
C ILE A 509 13.89 -3.16 6.07
N ARG A 510 14.62 -2.85 7.14
CA ARG A 510 14.12 -1.98 8.21
C ARG A 510 14.57 -0.56 7.90
N LEU A 511 13.62 0.38 7.86
CA LEU A 511 13.87 1.77 7.56
C LEU A 511 13.20 2.69 8.57
N LEU A 512 13.69 3.92 8.64
CA LEU A 512 13.05 5.04 9.32
C LEU A 512 12.58 6.02 8.27
N PHE A 513 11.26 6.26 8.19
CA PHE A 513 10.68 7.21 7.23
C PHE A 513 11.21 8.63 7.45
N ASP A 514 11.34 9.41 6.39
CA ASP A 514 11.63 10.85 6.48
C ASP A 514 10.53 11.61 7.24
N ASN A 515 10.86 12.82 7.70
CA ASN A 515 9.85 13.76 8.16
C ASN A 515 9.18 14.42 6.96
N LEU A 516 7.86 14.63 7.06
CA LEU A 516 7.16 15.57 6.19
C LEU A 516 7.13 16.97 6.79
N GLU A 517 7.18 17.97 5.92
CA GLU A 517 6.87 19.37 6.25
C GLU A 517 5.42 19.47 6.77
N GLU A 518 5.17 20.37 7.72
CA GLU A 518 3.88 20.48 8.42
C GLU A 518 2.68 20.66 7.48
N ASN A 519 2.85 21.48 6.43
CA ASN A 519 1.85 21.73 5.39
C ASN A 519 1.57 20.54 4.47
N LYS A 520 2.39 19.48 4.51
CA LYS A 520 2.23 18.23 3.75
C LYS A 520 1.77 17.07 4.62
N ARG A 521 1.54 17.29 5.92
CA ARG A 521 1.05 16.25 6.83
C ARG A 521 -0.47 16.13 6.74
N PRO A 522 -1.02 14.92 6.92
CA PRO A 522 -2.44 14.76 7.15
C PRO A 522 -2.88 15.51 8.42
N ALA A 523 -4.14 15.94 8.47
CA ALA A 523 -4.75 16.61 9.61
C ALA A 523 -5.12 15.60 10.72
N SER A 524 -4.13 14.85 11.22
CA SER A 524 -4.31 13.74 12.15
C SER A 524 -3.71 14.02 13.54
N GLU A 525 -3.57 15.27 13.94
CA GLU A 525 -3.06 15.61 15.28
C GLU A 525 -4.17 15.44 16.31
N ASP A 526 -3.93 14.53 17.28
CA ASP A 526 -4.80 14.38 18.44
C ASP A 526 -4.83 15.71 19.22
N PRO A 527 -6.02 16.18 19.64
CA PRO A 527 -6.11 17.42 20.41
C PRO A 527 -5.32 17.31 21.71
N LEU A 528 -4.43 18.27 21.97
CA LEU A 528 -3.68 18.35 23.22
C LEU A 528 -4.58 18.86 24.34
N PHE A 529 -5.34 17.94 24.95
CA PHE A 529 -6.25 18.25 26.06
C PHE A 529 -5.60 19.10 27.17
N SER A 530 -4.32 18.86 27.50
CA SER A 530 -3.60 19.61 28.53
C SER A 530 -3.35 21.08 28.20
N GLU A 531 -3.39 21.44 26.92
CA GLU A 531 -3.25 22.82 26.45
C GLU A 531 -4.64 23.42 26.24
N LEU A 532 -5.51 22.74 25.49
CA LEU A 532 -6.84 23.20 25.14
C LEU A 532 -7.77 23.37 26.36
N TRP A 533 -7.65 22.54 27.40
CA TRP A 533 -8.45 22.69 28.63
C TRP A 533 -7.99 23.83 29.54
N LYS A 534 -6.84 24.46 29.25
CA LYS A 534 -6.43 25.70 29.94
C LYS A 534 -7.04 26.94 29.29
N GLU A 535 -7.56 26.81 28.08
CA GLU A 535 -8.24 27.88 27.37
C GLU A 535 -9.68 28.01 27.89
N SER A 536 -10.15 29.24 28.06
CA SER A 536 -11.54 29.54 28.46
C SER A 536 -12.04 30.78 27.73
N GLY A 537 -13.33 30.83 27.45
CA GLY A 537 -14.00 31.95 26.78
C GLY A 537 -14.52 31.58 25.39
N GLY A 538 -15.74 32.03 25.08
CA GLY A 538 -16.41 31.78 23.80
C GLY A 538 -17.19 30.47 23.75
N GLU A 539 -17.28 29.72 24.85
CA GLU A 539 -18.00 28.45 24.94
C GLU A 539 -19.48 28.62 24.62
N ASP A 540 -20.15 29.64 25.15
CA ASP A 540 -21.55 29.93 24.83
C ASP A 540 -21.78 30.13 23.33
N GLN A 541 -20.83 30.79 22.66
CA GLN A 541 -20.89 31.04 21.22
C GLN A 541 -20.55 29.78 20.41
N ILE A 542 -19.64 28.93 20.92
CA ILE A 542 -19.35 27.61 20.33
C ILE A 542 -20.57 26.72 20.46
N LEU A 543 -21.18 26.64 21.64
CA LEU A 543 -22.38 25.87 21.91
C LEU A 543 -23.53 26.35 21.04
N ASP A 544 -23.82 27.65 20.99
CA ASP A 544 -24.89 28.19 20.15
C ASP A 544 -24.67 27.85 18.66
N ARG A 545 -23.47 28.11 18.12
CA ARG A 545 -23.14 27.78 16.73
C ARG A 545 -23.21 26.29 16.45
N THR A 546 -22.72 25.45 17.36
CA THR A 546 -22.66 23.99 17.20
C THR A 546 -24.05 23.38 17.30
N ILE A 547 -24.85 23.78 18.29
CA ILE A 547 -26.24 23.34 18.46
C ILE A 547 -27.07 23.80 17.26
N LYS A 548 -26.86 25.02 16.76
CA LYS A 548 -27.53 25.52 15.56
C LYS A 548 -27.18 24.67 14.32
N ARG A 549 -25.91 24.30 14.13
CA ARG A 549 -25.48 23.39 13.05
C ARG A 549 -26.05 21.99 13.23
N TRP A 550 -25.99 21.43 14.44
CA TRP A 550 -26.52 20.10 14.76
C TRP A 550 -28.02 20.02 14.47
N ARG A 551 -28.80 21.02 14.90
CA ARG A 551 -30.24 21.11 14.59
C ARG A 551 -30.55 21.32 13.10
N ALA A 552 -29.57 21.78 12.32
CA ALA A 552 -29.72 22.05 10.89
C ALA A 552 -29.35 20.86 9.98
N GLN A 553 -29.02 19.67 10.52
CA GLN A 553 -28.59 18.47 9.77
C GLN A 553 -29.53 17.95 8.66
N GLY A 554 -30.68 18.59 8.41
CA GLY A 554 -31.66 18.19 7.39
C GLY A 554 -32.30 19.34 6.62
N LYS A 555 -31.63 20.49 6.47
CA LYS A 555 -32.08 21.58 5.60
C LYS A 555 -31.16 21.81 4.42
#